data_AF-A0A3B8P938-F1
#
_entry.id   AF-A0A3B8P938-F1
#
_cell.length_a   1.000
_cell.length_b   1.000
_cell.length_c   1.000
_cell.angle_alpha   90.00
_cell.angle_beta   90.00
_cell.angle_gamma   90.00
#
_symmetry.space_group_name_H-M   'P 1'
#
loop_
_entity.id
_entity.type
_entity.pdbx_description
1 polymer ?
#
loop_
_entity_poly.entity_id
_entity_poly.type
_entity_poly.pdbx_seq_one_letter_code
_entity_poly.pdbx_strand_id
1 'polypeptide(L)'
;MSAQQQLIKIEEISEANAPAIYVAGGLQQFINLVKGEIEGEVPDLTTRKGRERIASLAAKVSKSKTAVEKPGRDYLRRLKEMPKVVEAELRDFVTKMDTLRDETRRPLTEWEDAEEARIDRHNDRLNWLKTLADDLGELNSLQLKGLIAEAEGMQLGAHWEEFEAEAANTKDKVLTTLRAALQKREQFEAEQAELARLRREAEERAEQDRIRAAQEAAVEDERQRVAQQQQAEREAAA
;
A
#
# COMPACT_ATOMS: atom_id res chain seq x y z
N MET A 1 35.53 -47.19 -2.29
CA MET A 1 36.93 -46.72 -2.19
C MET A 1 37.34 -46.82 -0.72
N SER A 2 37.96 -47.93 -0.33
CA SER A 2 38.45 -48.13 1.04
C SER A 2 39.68 -47.24 1.20
N ALA A 3 39.57 -46.16 1.97
CA ALA A 3 40.75 -45.40 2.37
C ALA A 3 41.70 -46.38 3.05
N GLN A 4 42.96 -46.42 2.60
CA GLN A 4 44.02 -47.15 3.29
C GLN A 4 44.00 -46.71 4.75
N GLN A 5 43.45 -47.57 5.61
CA GLN A 5 43.23 -47.26 7.01
C GLN A 5 44.61 -47.28 7.64
N GLN A 6 45.20 -46.09 7.82
CA GLN A 6 46.45 -45.96 8.55
C GLN A 6 46.26 -46.64 9.91
N LEU A 7 47.16 -47.58 10.22
CA LEU A 7 47.20 -48.30 11.50
C LEU A 7 47.58 -47.29 12.59
N ILE A 8 46.60 -46.54 13.08
CA ILE A 8 46.76 -45.59 14.17
C ILE A 8 46.75 -46.38 15.47
N LYS A 9 47.72 -46.13 16.35
CA LYS A 9 47.73 -46.75 17.68
C LYS A 9 46.73 -46.05 18.61
N ILE A 10 46.25 -46.74 19.64
CA ILE A 10 45.29 -46.18 20.60
C ILE A 10 45.86 -44.94 21.30
N GLU A 11 47.18 -44.91 21.53
CA GLU A 11 47.89 -43.80 22.16
C GLU A 11 48.05 -42.57 21.26
N GLU A 12 47.86 -42.74 19.94
CA GLU A 12 48.03 -41.70 18.92
C GLU A 12 46.70 -41.07 18.50
N ILE A 13 45.58 -41.44 19.14
CA ILE A 13 44.28 -40.82 18.90
C ILE A 13 44.34 -39.36 19.33
N SER A 14 44.05 -38.47 18.39
CA SER A 14 44.12 -37.02 18.56
C SER A 14 42.98 -36.33 17.81
N GLU A 15 42.86 -35.03 18.00
CA GLU A 15 41.83 -34.22 17.34
C GLU A 15 42.03 -34.18 15.82
N ALA A 16 43.28 -34.21 15.35
CA ALA A 16 43.62 -34.12 13.93
C ALA A 16 43.22 -35.38 13.15
N ASN A 17 43.31 -36.56 13.76
CA ASN A 17 42.94 -37.84 13.12
C ASN A 17 41.55 -38.34 13.51
N ALA A 18 40.85 -37.67 14.43
CA ALA A 18 39.48 -37.99 14.82
C ALA A 18 38.50 -38.12 13.63
N PRO A 19 38.53 -37.25 12.60
CA PRO A 19 37.66 -37.42 11.43
C PRO A 19 37.91 -38.70 10.62
N ALA A 20 39.13 -39.23 10.64
CA ALA A 20 39.48 -40.48 9.97
C ALA A 20 39.17 -41.73 10.83
N ILE A 21 39.18 -41.57 12.16
CA ILE A 21 38.96 -42.65 13.13
C ILE A 21 37.46 -42.89 13.40
N TYR A 22 36.71 -41.83 13.70
CA TYR A 22 35.32 -41.93 14.14
C TYR A 22 34.34 -41.94 12.97
N VAL A 23 34.56 -42.88 12.05
CA VAL A 23 33.71 -43.14 10.88
C VAL A 23 33.03 -44.51 11.03
N ALA A 24 32.06 -44.80 10.16
CA ALA A 24 31.41 -46.10 10.12
C ALA A 24 32.47 -47.22 9.93
N GLY A 25 32.53 -48.17 10.87
CA GLY A 25 33.52 -49.25 10.88
C GLY A 25 34.94 -48.84 11.30
N GLY A 26 35.20 -47.55 11.51
CA GLY A 26 36.54 -47.01 11.80
C GLY A 26 37.15 -47.51 13.11
N LEU A 27 36.32 -47.85 14.09
CA LEU A 27 36.77 -48.33 15.41
C LEU A 27 37.08 -49.82 15.45
N GLN A 28 36.72 -50.58 14.42
CA GLN A 28 36.92 -52.03 14.38
C GLN A 28 38.41 -52.41 14.47
N GLN A 29 39.30 -51.57 13.94
CA GLN A 29 40.74 -51.77 14.04
C GLN A 29 41.23 -51.83 15.50
N PHE A 30 40.69 -51.00 16.40
CA PHE A 30 41.08 -51.00 17.81
C PHE A 30 40.50 -52.19 18.56
N ILE A 31 39.29 -52.62 18.19
CA ILE A 31 38.69 -53.85 18.73
C ILE A 31 39.55 -55.05 18.34
N ASN A 32 39.94 -55.15 17.07
CA ASN A 32 40.79 -56.23 16.57
C ASN A 32 42.18 -56.22 17.22
N LEU A 33 42.76 -55.02 17.41
CA LEU A 33 44.04 -54.86 18.11
C LEU A 33 43.97 -55.41 19.54
N VAL A 34 43.01 -54.93 20.34
CA VAL A 34 42.85 -55.38 21.73
C VAL A 34 42.51 -56.87 21.80
N LYS A 35 41.69 -57.38 20.87
CA LYS A 35 41.33 -58.79 20.77
C LYS A 35 42.56 -59.68 20.50
N GLY A 36 43.41 -59.29 19.55
CA GLY A 36 44.66 -60.01 19.26
C GLY A 36 45.63 -60.05 20.44
N GLU A 37 45.64 -59.02 21.28
CA GLU A 37 46.49 -58.98 22.50
C GLU A 37 46.00 -59.88 23.63
N ILE A 38 44.72 -60.29 23.64
CA ILE A 38 44.14 -61.09 24.74
C ILE A 38 43.87 -62.54 24.34
N GLU A 39 43.57 -62.84 23.08
CA GLU A 39 43.17 -64.19 22.64
C GLU A 39 44.30 -65.22 22.71
N GLY A 40 45.56 -64.78 22.70
CA GLY A 40 46.72 -65.66 22.81
C GLY A 40 47.03 -66.11 24.25
N GLU A 41 46.35 -65.58 25.26
CA GLU A 41 46.63 -65.87 26.65
C GLU A 41 45.52 -66.71 27.31
N VAL A 42 45.90 -67.89 27.82
CA VAL A 42 45.01 -68.75 28.62
C VAL A 42 45.60 -68.92 30.02
N PRO A 43 45.36 -67.98 30.95
CA PRO A 43 45.90 -68.07 32.31
C PRO A 43 45.22 -69.17 33.14
N ASP A 44 46.00 -69.86 33.98
CA ASP A 44 45.50 -70.93 34.86
C ASP A 44 44.67 -70.40 36.04
N LEU A 45 43.35 -70.66 36.00
CA LEU A 45 42.38 -70.25 37.00
C LEU A 45 42.58 -70.89 38.38
N THR A 46 43.27 -72.02 38.48
CA THR A 46 43.52 -72.71 39.75
C THR A 46 44.52 -71.93 40.61
N THR A 47 45.38 -71.12 39.98
CA THR A 47 46.39 -70.31 40.67
C THR A 47 45.90 -68.88 40.90
N ARG A 48 46.36 -68.27 42.01
CA ARG A 48 46.15 -66.84 42.27
C ARG A 48 46.71 -65.97 41.14
N LYS A 49 47.91 -66.29 40.65
CA LYS A 49 48.61 -65.57 39.59
C LYS A 49 47.82 -65.57 38.27
N GLY A 50 47.22 -66.69 37.88
CA GLY A 50 46.41 -66.75 36.66
C GLY A 50 45.11 -65.95 36.78
N ARG A 51 44.44 -65.96 37.95
CA ARG A 51 43.27 -65.09 38.20
C ARG A 51 43.63 -63.60 38.17
N GLU A 52 44.76 -63.22 38.77
CA GLU A 52 45.27 -61.83 38.70
C GLU A 52 45.61 -61.41 37.27
N ARG A 53 46.14 -62.33 36.44
CA ARG A 53 46.40 -62.05 35.02
C ARG A 53 45.12 -61.77 34.24
N ILE A 54 44.06 -62.56 34.44
CA ILE A 54 42.75 -62.33 33.81
C ILE A 54 42.19 -60.96 34.20
N ALA A 55 42.27 -60.60 35.49
CA ALA A 55 41.88 -59.27 35.96
C ALA A 55 42.68 -58.15 35.27
N SER A 56 43.99 -58.35 35.10
CA SER A 56 44.85 -57.40 34.38
C SER A 56 44.48 -57.26 32.89
N LEU A 57 44.14 -58.36 32.21
CA LEU A 57 43.71 -58.33 30.80
C LEU A 57 42.37 -57.59 30.66
N ALA A 58 41.41 -57.86 31.55
CA ALA A 58 40.12 -57.14 31.58
C ALA A 58 40.31 -55.63 31.88
N ALA A 59 41.24 -55.27 32.76
CA ALA A 59 41.59 -53.88 33.03
C ALA A 59 42.21 -53.21 31.80
N LYS A 60 43.04 -53.91 31.03
CA LYS A 60 43.60 -53.42 29.75
C LYS A 60 42.49 -53.12 28.74
N VAL A 61 41.55 -54.05 28.54
CA VAL A 61 40.38 -53.85 27.66
C VAL A 61 39.60 -52.59 28.08
N SER A 62 39.35 -52.44 29.38
CA SER A 62 38.63 -51.27 29.92
C SER A 62 39.39 -49.96 29.66
N LYS A 63 40.71 -49.96 29.85
CA LYS A 63 41.56 -48.78 29.58
C LYS A 63 41.56 -48.41 28.10
N SER A 64 41.71 -49.40 27.21
CA SER A 64 41.68 -49.19 25.75
C SER A 64 40.32 -48.67 25.28
N LYS A 65 39.21 -49.18 25.83
CA LYS A 65 37.86 -48.66 25.56
C LYS A 65 37.78 -47.17 25.90
N THR A 66 38.20 -46.78 27.11
CA THR A 66 38.14 -45.38 27.54
C THR A 66 39.04 -44.48 26.70
N ALA A 67 40.23 -44.96 26.31
CA ALA A 67 41.16 -44.21 25.46
C ALA A 67 40.59 -43.92 24.05
N VAL A 68 39.76 -44.83 23.51
CA VAL A 68 39.07 -44.62 22.23
C VAL A 68 37.78 -43.82 22.40
N GLU A 69 37.00 -44.06 23.46
CA GLU A 69 35.69 -43.42 23.66
C GLU A 69 35.79 -41.93 23.98
N LYS A 70 36.72 -41.53 24.87
CA LYS A 70 36.80 -40.16 25.36
C LYS A 70 37.08 -39.14 24.24
N PRO A 71 38.11 -39.31 23.38
CA PRO A 71 38.34 -38.40 22.27
C PRO A 71 37.20 -38.40 21.25
N GLY A 72 36.48 -39.52 21.10
CA GLY A 72 35.31 -39.63 20.23
C GLY A 72 34.12 -38.82 20.71
N ARG A 73 33.86 -38.82 22.03
CA ARG A 73 32.84 -37.96 22.64
C ARG A 73 33.22 -36.48 22.51
N ASP A 74 34.49 -36.14 22.68
CA ASP A 74 34.98 -34.76 22.49
C ASP A 74 34.86 -34.29 21.03
N TYR A 75 35.21 -35.15 20.07
CA TYR A 75 35.00 -34.90 18.64
C TYR A 75 33.51 -34.71 18.31
N LEU A 76 32.65 -35.61 18.78
CA LEU A 76 31.19 -35.51 18.59
C LEU A 76 30.62 -34.21 19.16
N ARG A 77 31.08 -33.77 20.34
CA ARG A 77 30.66 -32.49 20.94
C ARG A 77 31.01 -31.32 20.04
N ARG A 78 32.22 -31.26 19.50
CA ARG A 78 32.64 -30.19 18.58
C ARG A 78 31.85 -30.20 17.27
N LEU A 79 31.61 -31.39 16.71
CA LEU A 79 30.77 -31.53 15.53
C LEU A 79 29.35 -31.02 15.76
N LYS A 80 28.79 -31.19 16.97
CA LYS A 80 27.46 -30.69 17.32
C LYS A 80 27.42 -29.18 17.55
N GLU A 81 28.50 -28.57 17.99
CA GLU A 81 28.58 -27.11 18.18
C GLU A 81 28.83 -26.35 16.86
N MET A 82 29.51 -26.97 15.89
CA MET A 82 29.87 -26.32 14.63
C MET A 82 28.66 -25.77 13.84
N PRO A 83 27.54 -26.52 13.65
CA PRO A 83 26.36 -26.00 12.96
C PRO A 83 25.84 -24.71 13.57
N LYS A 84 25.77 -24.61 14.91
CA LYS A 84 25.26 -23.41 15.60
C LYS A 84 26.12 -22.18 15.31
N VAL A 85 27.45 -22.33 15.29
CA VAL A 85 28.38 -21.25 14.98
C VAL A 85 28.22 -20.81 13.53
N VAL A 86 28.17 -21.76 12.60
CA VAL A 86 28.00 -21.49 11.17
C VAL A 86 26.65 -20.82 10.89
N GLU A 87 25.56 -21.31 11.49
CA GLU A 87 24.23 -20.71 11.35
C GLU A 87 24.17 -19.28 11.88
N ALA A 88 24.79 -19.01 13.04
CA ALA A 88 24.83 -17.67 13.60
C ALA A 88 25.60 -16.70 12.68
N GLU A 89 26.76 -17.12 12.18
CA GLU A 89 27.58 -16.31 11.27
C GLU A 89 26.86 -16.06 9.93
N LEU A 90 26.23 -17.10 9.35
CA LEU A 90 25.46 -16.95 8.12
C LEU A 90 24.28 -15.99 8.30
N ARG A 91 23.58 -16.07 9.43
CA ARG A 91 22.47 -15.18 9.73
C ARG A 91 22.93 -13.73 9.87
N ASP A 92 24.02 -13.49 10.59
CA ASP A 92 24.62 -12.17 10.75
C ASP A 92 25.06 -11.60 9.40
N PHE A 93 25.76 -12.41 8.60
CA PHE A 93 26.19 -12.04 7.25
C PHE A 93 25.00 -11.65 6.36
N VAL A 94 23.97 -12.50 6.26
CA VAL A 94 22.78 -12.23 5.43
C VAL A 94 22.09 -10.94 5.88
N THR A 95 21.90 -10.76 7.19
CA THR A 95 21.26 -9.55 7.75
C THR A 95 22.03 -8.29 7.41
N LYS A 96 23.37 -8.33 7.52
CA LYS A 96 24.24 -7.20 7.16
C LYS A 96 24.22 -6.91 5.66
N MET A 97 24.22 -7.95 4.83
CA MET A 97 24.15 -7.80 3.37
C MET A 97 22.79 -7.26 2.91
N ASP A 98 21.69 -7.68 3.52
CA ASP A 98 20.35 -7.12 3.26
C ASP A 98 20.30 -5.64 3.66
N THR A 99 20.82 -5.30 4.84
CA THR A 99 20.92 -3.89 5.29
C THR A 99 21.74 -3.05 4.32
N LEU A 100 22.92 -3.54 3.91
CA LEU A 100 23.79 -2.84 2.97
C LEU A 100 23.13 -2.66 1.60
N ARG A 101 22.40 -3.67 1.11
CA ARG A 101 21.62 -3.57 -0.13
C ARG A 101 20.58 -2.45 -0.01
N ASP A 102 19.83 -2.44 1.08
CA ASP A 102 18.74 -1.48 1.28
C ASP A 102 19.28 -0.05 1.44
N GLU A 103 20.36 0.14 2.19
CA GLU A 103 21.07 1.43 2.31
C GLU A 103 21.64 1.90 0.97
N THR A 104 22.20 0.98 0.18
CA THR A 104 22.74 1.29 -1.16
C THR A 104 21.61 1.68 -2.12
N ARG A 105 20.45 1.04 -2.03
CA ARG A 105 19.28 1.35 -2.88
C ARG A 105 18.52 2.60 -2.41
N ARG A 106 18.61 2.96 -1.12
CA ARG A 106 17.82 4.04 -0.52
C ARG A 106 17.80 5.35 -1.33
N PRO A 107 18.94 5.90 -1.83
CA PRO A 107 18.90 7.14 -2.61
C PRO A 107 18.10 7.04 -3.92
N LEU A 108 18.09 5.86 -4.56
CA LEU A 108 17.29 5.62 -5.76
C LEU A 108 15.80 5.58 -5.40
N THR A 109 15.43 4.86 -4.33
CA THR A 109 14.04 4.80 -3.86
C THR A 109 13.52 6.17 -3.43
N GLU A 110 14.30 6.96 -2.69
CA GLU A 110 13.92 8.32 -2.30
C GLU A 110 13.70 9.22 -3.54
N TRP A 111 14.51 9.05 -4.59
CA TRP A 111 14.33 9.78 -5.84
C TRP A 111 13.10 9.30 -6.62
N GLU A 112 12.89 7.98 -6.73
CA GLU A 112 11.71 7.37 -7.38
C GLU A 112 10.41 7.88 -6.72
N ASP A 113 10.34 7.86 -5.38
CA ASP A 113 9.19 8.34 -4.61
C ASP A 113 8.97 9.85 -4.78
N ALA A 114 10.04 10.64 -4.77
CA ALA A 114 9.96 12.09 -4.96
C ALA A 114 9.50 12.47 -6.37
N GLU A 115 9.90 11.69 -7.37
CA GLU A 115 9.55 11.89 -8.78
C GLU A 115 8.10 11.47 -9.05
N GLU A 116 7.66 10.33 -8.52
CA GLU A 116 6.25 9.92 -8.58
C GLU A 116 5.36 10.97 -7.91
N ALA A 117 5.71 11.42 -6.71
CA ALA A 117 4.99 12.49 -6.02
C ALA A 117 5.02 13.82 -6.79
N ARG A 118 6.06 14.10 -7.58
CA ARG A 118 6.14 15.29 -8.44
C ARG A 118 5.12 15.20 -9.57
N ILE A 119 5.11 14.08 -10.27
CA ILE A 119 4.19 13.80 -11.38
C ILE A 119 2.74 13.83 -10.89
N ASP A 120 2.44 13.19 -9.76
CA ASP A 120 1.10 13.15 -9.17
C ASP A 120 0.59 14.55 -8.81
N ARG A 121 1.44 15.41 -8.22
CA ARG A 121 1.05 16.80 -7.93
C ARG A 121 0.65 17.58 -9.20
N HIS A 122 1.33 17.36 -10.32
CA HIS A 122 0.96 17.97 -11.60
C HIS A 122 -0.36 17.42 -12.13
N ASN A 123 -0.51 16.09 -12.12
CA ASN A 123 -1.71 15.42 -12.58
C ASN A 123 -2.94 15.80 -11.74
N ASP A 124 -2.81 15.86 -10.41
CA ASP A 124 -3.89 16.27 -9.50
C ASP A 124 -4.34 17.70 -9.79
N ARG A 125 -3.40 18.61 -10.04
CA ARG A 125 -3.73 20.00 -10.36
C ARG A 125 -4.36 20.15 -11.74
N LEU A 126 -3.93 19.35 -12.73
CA LEU A 126 -4.58 19.27 -14.04
C LEU A 126 -6.00 18.70 -13.93
N ASN A 127 -6.18 17.66 -13.12
CA ASN A 127 -7.47 17.03 -12.90
C ASN A 127 -8.42 18.00 -12.19
N TRP A 128 -7.98 18.66 -11.12
CA TRP A 128 -8.74 19.73 -10.46
C TRP A 128 -9.20 20.78 -11.47
N LEU A 129 -8.30 21.27 -12.34
CA LEU A 129 -8.66 22.25 -13.35
C LEU A 129 -9.73 21.73 -14.32
N LYS A 130 -9.64 20.48 -14.75
CA LYS A 130 -10.65 19.82 -15.61
C LYS A 130 -12.00 19.74 -14.90
N THR A 131 -12.03 19.39 -13.61
CA THR A 131 -13.28 19.27 -12.84
C THR A 131 -14.06 20.58 -12.72
N LEU A 132 -13.39 21.74 -12.86
CA LEU A 132 -14.09 23.03 -12.87
C LEU A 132 -15.07 23.15 -14.04
N ALA A 133 -14.84 22.43 -15.14
CA ALA A 133 -15.72 22.45 -16.32
C ALA A 133 -16.73 21.30 -16.35
N ASP A 134 -16.81 20.47 -15.30
CA ASP A 134 -17.76 19.37 -15.20
C ASP A 134 -19.11 19.85 -14.65
N ASP A 135 -20.20 19.18 -15.02
CA ASP A 135 -21.56 19.34 -14.46
C ASP A 135 -22.09 20.80 -14.36
N LEU A 136 -21.78 21.64 -15.34
CA LEU A 136 -22.12 23.07 -15.36
C LEU A 136 -23.64 23.39 -15.47
N GLY A 137 -24.49 22.40 -15.74
CA GLY A 137 -25.88 22.62 -16.15
C GLY A 137 -26.79 23.29 -15.11
N GLU A 138 -26.52 23.09 -13.82
CA GLU A 138 -27.35 23.63 -12.74
C GLU A 138 -26.86 24.98 -12.20
N LEU A 139 -25.64 25.40 -12.57
CA LEU A 139 -25.00 26.58 -12.02
C LEU A 139 -25.62 27.88 -12.52
N ASN A 140 -25.73 28.90 -11.66
CA ASN A 140 -26.14 30.25 -12.05
C ASN A 140 -24.95 31.10 -12.55
N SER A 141 -25.22 32.27 -13.12
CA SER A 141 -24.18 33.15 -13.67
C SER A 141 -23.11 33.57 -12.65
N LEU A 142 -23.49 33.77 -11.38
CA LEU A 142 -22.55 34.12 -10.31
C LEU A 142 -21.59 32.95 -10.00
N GLN A 143 -22.11 31.72 -9.90
CA GLN A 143 -21.30 30.52 -9.68
C GLN A 143 -20.32 30.28 -10.83
N LEU A 144 -20.78 30.43 -12.08
CA LEU A 144 -19.94 30.29 -13.27
C LEU A 144 -18.82 31.35 -13.31
N LYS A 145 -19.09 32.59 -12.90
CA LYS A 145 -18.06 33.63 -12.73
C LYS A 145 -17.03 33.26 -11.67
N GLY A 146 -17.45 32.62 -10.57
CA GLY A 146 -16.56 32.08 -9.55
C GLY A 146 -15.60 31.03 -10.12
N LEU A 147 -16.11 30.04 -10.84
CA LEU A 147 -15.29 28.99 -11.47
C LEU A 147 -14.30 29.56 -12.50
N ILE A 148 -14.70 30.57 -13.27
CA ILE A 148 -13.80 31.28 -14.18
C ILE A 148 -12.67 31.94 -13.41
N ALA A 149 -12.98 32.64 -12.31
CA ALA A 149 -11.97 33.28 -11.48
C ALA A 149 -11.00 32.26 -10.85
N GLU A 150 -11.49 31.11 -10.42
CA GLU A 150 -10.65 30.01 -9.92
C GLU A 150 -9.69 29.48 -11.00
N ALA A 151 -10.21 29.19 -12.20
CA ALA A 151 -9.39 28.75 -13.32
C ALA A 151 -8.36 29.84 -13.73
N GLU A 152 -8.76 31.11 -13.81
CA GLU A 152 -7.88 32.24 -14.12
C GLU A 152 -6.78 32.43 -13.08
N GLY A 153 -7.09 32.22 -11.80
CA GLY A 153 -6.17 32.30 -10.67
C GLY A 153 -5.07 31.24 -10.68
N MET A 154 -5.22 30.15 -11.42
CA MET A 154 -4.16 29.16 -11.57
C MET A 154 -2.95 29.75 -12.31
N GLN A 155 -1.84 29.93 -11.61
CA GLN A 155 -0.60 30.42 -12.22
C GLN A 155 0.04 29.33 -13.09
N LEU A 156 0.45 29.71 -14.29
CA LEU A 156 1.33 28.93 -15.16
C LEU A 156 2.77 29.43 -14.99
N GLY A 157 3.74 28.61 -15.37
CA GLY A 157 5.15 28.98 -15.35
C GLY A 157 6.06 27.79 -15.05
N ALA A 158 7.34 28.08 -14.82
CA ALA A 158 8.41 27.08 -14.66
C ALA A 158 8.15 26.00 -13.59
N HIS A 159 7.29 26.27 -12.60
CA HIS A 159 6.90 25.30 -11.59
C HIS A 159 6.05 24.14 -12.13
N TRP A 160 5.59 24.21 -13.40
CA TRP A 160 4.93 23.11 -14.09
C TRP A 160 5.88 22.22 -14.88
N GLU A 161 7.15 22.61 -15.00
CA GLU A 161 8.19 21.82 -15.67
C GLU A 161 7.73 21.34 -17.07
N GLU A 162 7.83 20.05 -17.39
CA GLU A 162 7.41 19.51 -18.68
C GLU A 162 5.88 19.55 -18.92
N PHE A 163 5.09 19.76 -17.87
CA PHE A 163 3.63 19.81 -17.93
C PHE A 163 3.09 21.21 -18.27
N GLU A 164 3.95 22.24 -18.37
CA GLU A 164 3.51 23.63 -18.58
C GLU A 164 2.62 23.79 -19.83
N ALA A 165 3.03 23.18 -20.95
CA ALA A 165 2.27 23.23 -22.19
C ALA A 165 0.90 22.54 -22.08
N GLU A 166 0.83 21.41 -21.37
CA GLU A 166 -0.43 20.71 -21.12
C GLU A 166 -1.34 21.50 -20.18
N ALA A 167 -0.77 22.09 -19.12
CA ALA A 167 -1.49 22.93 -18.18
C ALA A 167 -2.07 24.18 -18.85
N ALA A 168 -1.30 24.84 -19.72
CA ALA A 168 -1.77 25.97 -20.51
C ALA A 168 -2.95 25.59 -21.41
N ASN A 169 -2.79 24.52 -22.20
CA ASN A 169 -3.85 24.03 -23.07
C ASN A 169 -5.12 23.61 -22.31
N THR A 170 -4.95 22.94 -21.17
CA THR A 170 -6.08 22.52 -20.32
C THR A 170 -6.80 23.73 -19.74
N LYS A 171 -6.06 24.72 -19.24
CA LYS A 171 -6.61 25.99 -18.74
C LYS A 171 -7.43 26.71 -19.80
N ASP A 172 -6.89 26.83 -21.01
CA ASP A 172 -7.57 27.51 -22.12
C ASP A 172 -8.87 26.80 -22.52
N LYS A 173 -8.86 25.47 -22.57
CA LYS A 173 -10.07 24.66 -22.84
C LYS A 173 -11.12 24.86 -21.76
N VAL A 174 -10.74 24.77 -20.49
CA VAL A 174 -11.64 24.95 -19.34
C VAL A 174 -12.26 26.35 -19.35
N LEU A 175 -11.45 27.39 -19.54
CA LEU A 175 -11.94 28.77 -19.62
C LEU A 175 -12.89 28.98 -20.81
N THR A 176 -12.59 28.37 -21.96
CA THR A 176 -13.47 28.42 -23.14
C THR A 176 -14.83 27.80 -22.83
N THR A 177 -14.85 26.61 -22.23
CA THR A 177 -16.09 25.92 -21.84
C THR A 177 -16.88 26.73 -20.82
N LEU A 178 -16.23 27.21 -19.76
CA LEU A 178 -16.88 27.99 -18.70
C LEU A 178 -17.46 29.31 -19.23
N ARG A 179 -16.74 30.04 -20.09
CA ARG A 179 -17.22 31.28 -20.70
C ARG A 179 -18.43 31.03 -21.61
N ALA A 180 -18.43 29.93 -22.36
CA ALA A 180 -19.58 29.54 -23.18
C ALA A 180 -20.81 29.18 -22.32
N ALA A 181 -20.61 28.47 -21.20
CA ALA A 181 -21.67 28.16 -20.25
C ALA A 181 -22.23 29.45 -19.59
N LEU A 182 -21.34 30.36 -19.17
CA LEU A 182 -21.73 31.64 -18.59
C LEU A 182 -22.59 32.46 -19.56
N GLN A 183 -22.17 32.58 -20.82
CA GLN A 183 -22.92 33.32 -21.84
C GLN A 183 -24.33 32.75 -22.01
N LYS A 184 -24.47 31.42 -22.12
CA LYS A 184 -25.78 30.75 -22.22
C LYS A 184 -26.64 31.00 -20.98
N ARG A 185 -26.04 30.97 -19.80
CA ARG A 185 -26.75 31.15 -18.52
C ARG A 185 -27.20 32.59 -18.32
N GLU A 186 -26.36 33.57 -18.66
CA GLU A 186 -26.74 35.00 -18.60
C GLU A 186 -27.87 35.33 -19.58
N GLN A 187 -27.85 34.74 -20.79
CA GLN A 187 -28.96 34.85 -21.75
C GLN A 187 -30.26 34.28 -21.17
N PHE A 188 -30.19 33.04 -20.65
CA PHE A 188 -31.35 32.40 -20.02
C PHE A 188 -31.90 33.21 -18.84
N GLU A 189 -31.04 33.69 -17.94
CA GLU A 189 -31.45 34.49 -16.78
C GLU A 189 -32.09 35.82 -17.21
N ALA A 190 -31.56 36.48 -18.23
CA ALA A 190 -32.12 37.70 -18.80
C ALA A 190 -33.51 37.46 -19.42
N GLU A 191 -33.67 36.38 -20.19
CA GLU A 191 -34.96 35.96 -20.77
C GLU A 191 -36.00 35.64 -19.68
N GLN A 192 -35.60 34.96 -18.60
CA GLN A 192 -36.49 34.69 -17.47
C GLN A 192 -36.91 35.98 -16.74
N ALA A 193 -35.98 36.92 -16.55
CA ALA A 193 -36.27 38.21 -15.92
C ALA A 193 -37.22 39.06 -16.78
N GLU A 194 -37.03 39.08 -18.10
CA GLU A 194 -37.92 39.76 -19.03
C GLU A 194 -39.31 39.11 -19.06
N LEU A 195 -39.39 37.78 -19.12
CA LEU A 195 -40.65 37.05 -19.06
C LEU A 195 -41.43 37.34 -17.76
N ALA A 196 -40.73 37.40 -16.62
CA ALA A 196 -41.33 37.76 -15.34
C ALA A 196 -41.81 39.23 -15.30
N ARG A 197 -41.13 40.16 -15.99
CA ARG A 197 -41.60 41.54 -16.15
C ARG A 197 -42.87 41.60 -17.00
N LEU A 198 -42.87 40.93 -18.16
CA LEU A 198 -44.01 40.89 -19.08
C LEU A 198 -45.26 40.26 -18.43
N ARG A 199 -45.09 39.21 -17.61
CA ARG A 199 -46.18 38.60 -16.83
C ARG A 199 -46.78 39.59 -15.83
N ARG A 200 -45.95 40.28 -15.05
CA ARG A 200 -46.42 41.30 -14.10
C ARG A 200 -47.16 42.44 -14.79
N GLU A 201 -46.63 42.94 -15.90
CA GLU A 201 -47.28 44.00 -16.67
C GLU A 201 -48.63 43.53 -17.27
N ALA A 202 -48.71 42.28 -17.74
CA ALA A 202 -49.96 41.71 -18.23
C ALA A 202 -50.99 41.52 -17.11
N GLU A 203 -50.57 41.07 -15.93
CA GLU A 203 -51.42 40.94 -14.74
C GLU A 203 -51.95 42.31 -14.27
N GLU A 204 -51.09 43.33 -14.23
CA GLU A 204 -51.49 44.71 -13.89
C GLU A 204 -52.49 45.28 -14.88
N ARG A 205 -52.27 45.11 -16.19
CA ARG A 205 -53.23 45.53 -17.23
C ARG A 205 -54.56 44.79 -17.09
N ALA A 206 -54.53 43.48 -16.88
CA ALA A 206 -55.74 42.68 -16.70
C ALA A 206 -56.52 43.06 -15.44
N GLU A 207 -55.86 43.47 -14.37
CA GLU A 207 -56.50 44.05 -13.18
C GLU A 207 -57.11 45.42 -13.49
N GLN A 208 -56.38 46.32 -14.13
CA GLN A 208 -56.90 47.64 -14.53
C GLN A 208 -58.10 47.53 -15.47
N ASP A 209 -58.10 46.58 -16.39
CA ASP A 209 -59.21 46.33 -17.31
C ASP A 209 -60.42 45.74 -16.58
N ARG A 210 -60.21 44.85 -15.59
CA ARG A 210 -61.29 44.37 -14.71
C ARG A 210 -61.91 45.50 -13.90
N ILE A 211 -61.09 46.39 -13.33
CA ILE A 211 -61.57 47.56 -12.57
C ILE A 211 -62.36 48.50 -13.49
N ARG A 212 -61.84 48.80 -14.69
CA ARG A 212 -62.53 49.65 -15.68
C ARG A 212 -63.86 49.04 -16.11
N ALA A 213 -63.89 47.75 -16.46
CA ALA A 213 -65.13 47.07 -16.83
C ALA A 213 -66.15 47.06 -15.69
N ALA A 214 -65.71 46.87 -14.43
CA ALA A 214 -66.59 46.95 -13.27
C ALA A 214 -67.15 48.37 -13.04
N GLN A 215 -66.33 49.40 -13.23
CA GLN A 215 -66.77 50.80 -13.16
C GLN A 215 -67.78 51.13 -14.27
N GLU A 216 -67.49 50.73 -15.51
CA GLU A 216 -68.39 50.93 -16.65
C GLU A 216 -69.73 50.21 -16.42
N ALA A 217 -69.69 48.95 -15.96
CA ALA A 217 -70.89 48.20 -15.60
C ALA A 217 -71.70 48.89 -14.49
N ALA A 218 -71.05 49.41 -13.44
CA ALA A 218 -71.74 50.13 -12.37
C ALA A 218 -72.38 51.45 -12.85
N VAL A 219 -71.71 52.18 -13.75
CA VAL A 219 -72.26 53.41 -14.35
C VAL A 219 -73.48 53.09 -15.22
N GLU A 220 -73.41 52.02 -16.01
CA GLU A 220 -74.53 51.60 -16.86
C GLU A 220 -75.73 51.09 -16.03
N ASP A 221 -75.47 50.31 -14.97
CA ASP A 221 -76.51 49.83 -14.05
C ASP A 221 -77.22 51.01 -13.36
N GLU A 222 -76.47 52.04 -12.93
CA GLU A 222 -77.04 53.27 -12.38
C GLU A 222 -77.88 54.04 -13.42
N ARG A 223 -77.39 54.16 -14.67
CA ARG A 223 -78.17 54.79 -15.75
C ARG A 223 -79.49 54.06 -16.00
N GLN A 224 -79.46 52.73 -16.03
CA GLN A 224 -80.66 51.91 -16.20
C GLN A 224 -81.63 52.09 -15.02
N ARG A 225 -81.13 52.14 -13.78
CA ARG A 225 -81.96 52.40 -12.60
C ARG A 225 -82.64 53.77 -12.66
N VAL A 226 -81.91 54.82 -13.01
CA VAL A 226 -82.46 56.18 -13.16
C VAL A 226 -83.49 56.22 -14.30
N ALA A 227 -83.22 55.57 -15.44
CA ALA A 227 -84.16 55.50 -16.55
C ALA A 227 -85.46 54.76 -16.16
N GLN A 228 -85.36 53.64 -15.44
CA GLN A 228 -86.51 52.90 -14.91
C GLN A 228 -87.32 53.73 -13.91
N GLN A 229 -86.67 54.46 -13.00
CA GLN A 229 -87.34 55.36 -12.07
C GLN A 229 -88.10 56.48 -12.79
N GLN A 230 -87.46 57.14 -13.76
CA GLN A 230 -88.11 58.19 -14.57
C GLN A 230 -89.30 57.65 -15.38
N GLN A 231 -89.22 56.40 -15.85
CA GLN A 231 -90.34 55.77 -16.56
C GLN A 231 -91.49 55.43 -15.61
N ALA A 232 -91.20 54.88 -14.43
CA ALA A 232 -92.20 54.60 -13.40
C ALA A 232 -92.89 55.88 -12.89
N GLU A 233 -92.15 56.98 -12.73
CA GLU A 233 -92.72 58.29 -12.37
C GLU A 233 -93.63 58.85 -13.47
N ARG A 234 -93.28 58.66 -14.75
CA ARG A 234 -94.14 59.05 -15.88
C ARG A 234 -95.42 58.22 -15.98
N GLU A 235 -95.35 56.93 -15.68
CA GLU A 235 -96.50 56.02 -15.67
C GLU A 235 -97.42 56.25 -14.45
N ALA A 236 -96.88 56.70 -13.31
CA ALA A 236 -97.68 57.04 -12.11
C ALA A 236 -98.35 58.42 -12.18
N ALA A 237 -97.91 59.30 -13.08
CA ALA A 237 -98.45 60.64 -13.30
C ALA A 237 -99.47 60.73 -14.45
N ALA A 238 -99.78 59.59 -15.10
CA ALA A 238 -100.78 59.43 -16.15
C ALA A 238 -102.05 58.75 -15.60
#